data_AF-A0AAW1AUF3-F1
#
_entry.id   AF-A0AAW1AUF3-F1
#
_cell.length_a   1.000
_cell.length_b   1.000
_cell.length_c   1.000
_cell.angle_alpha   90.00
_cell.angle_beta   90.00
_cell.angle_gamma   90.00
#
_symmetry.space_group_name_H-M   'P 1'
#
loop_
_entity.id
_entity.type
_entity.pdbx_description
1 polymer ?
#
loop_
_entity_poly.entity_id
_entity_poly.type
_entity_poly.pdbx_seq_one_letter_code
_entity_poly.pdbx_strand_id
1 'polypeptide(L)'
;MENSISYSSIEDIQLLSWENAPKYCLQLTIPGGTVLLQAANSYLRDQWFHSLQWKRRRRRRRRRRRRRRRRRRRRRRRRRRRRRRRRRRRRRRRRRRRRRRRRRRRRRRRRRRRRRRSSYCGCCCYFECLFSLSAINHH
;
A
#
# COMPACT_ATOMS: atom_id res chain seq x y z
N MET A 1 -0.36 17.92 47.40
CA MET A 1 -1.07 17.73 46.11
C MET A 1 -0.93 16.26 45.70
N GLU A 2 -1.99 15.47 45.81
CA GLU A 2 -2.00 14.06 45.39
C GLU A 2 -2.19 13.95 43.88
N ASN A 3 -1.10 13.76 43.14
CA ASN A 3 -1.16 13.59 41.69
C ASN A 3 -1.79 12.24 41.33
N SER A 4 -2.91 12.25 40.60
CA SER A 4 -3.57 11.02 40.18
C SER A 4 -2.67 10.16 39.28
N ILE A 5 -2.39 8.92 39.70
CA ILE A 5 -1.52 8.01 38.95
C ILE A 5 -2.29 7.45 37.75
N SER A 6 -1.78 7.75 36.54
CA SER A 6 -2.34 7.19 35.31
C SER A 6 -2.05 5.68 35.22
N TYR A 7 -3.06 4.81 35.06
CA TYR A 7 -2.77 3.37 34.88
C TYR A 7 -1.95 2.99 33.62
N SER A 8 -1.51 3.96 32.82
CA SER A 8 -0.53 3.71 31.76
C SER A 8 0.90 3.62 32.31
N SER A 9 1.21 4.26 33.44
CA SER A 9 2.51 4.24 34.10
C SER A 9 2.67 3.07 35.07
N ILE A 10 1.60 2.35 35.41
CA ILE A 10 1.70 1.15 36.27
C ILE A 10 2.38 0.00 35.51
N GLU A 11 3.60 -0.33 35.95
CA GLU A 11 4.48 -1.35 35.41
C GLU A 11 4.25 -2.71 36.03
N ASP A 12 3.98 -2.77 37.32
CA ASP A 12 3.61 -4.02 37.97
C ASP A 12 2.70 -3.84 39.18
N ILE A 13 2.03 -4.93 39.54
CA ILE A 13 1.12 -5.00 40.69
C ILE A 13 1.43 -6.30 41.41
N GLN A 14 1.88 -6.21 42.66
CA GLN A 14 2.28 -7.36 43.48
C GLN A 14 1.51 -7.35 44.80
N LEU A 15 1.19 -8.55 45.30
CA LEU A 15 0.66 -8.75 46.64
C LEU A 15 1.84 -8.88 47.59
N LEU A 16 1.88 -8.06 48.63
CA LEU A 16 2.91 -8.18 49.67
C LEU A 16 2.50 -9.27 50.66
N SER A 17 3.35 -10.29 50.79
CA SER A 17 3.11 -11.48 51.63
C SER A 17 4.42 -12.00 52.25
N TRP A 18 5.14 -11.13 52.95
CA TRP A 18 6.36 -11.47 53.70
C TRP A 18 6.03 -11.44 55.20
N GLU A 19 6.77 -12.17 56.04
CA GLU A 19 6.46 -12.34 57.48
C GLU A 19 6.28 -11.01 58.25
N ASN A 20 7.01 -9.96 57.87
CA ASN A 20 6.94 -8.62 58.48
C ASN A 20 6.16 -7.60 57.64
N ALA A 21 5.41 -8.04 56.62
CA ALA A 21 4.70 -7.12 55.74
C ALA A 21 3.44 -6.54 56.42
N PRO A 22 3.13 -5.25 56.19
CA PRO A 22 1.91 -4.65 56.70
C PRO A 22 0.69 -5.41 56.17
N LYS A 23 -0.22 -5.77 57.09
CA LYS A 23 -1.39 -6.62 56.79
C LYS A 23 -2.21 -5.98 55.66
N TYR A 24 -2.59 -6.82 54.69
CA TYR A 24 -3.47 -6.47 53.57
C TYR A 24 -2.94 -5.40 52.59
N CYS A 25 -1.63 -5.43 52.27
CA CYS A 25 -1.03 -4.45 51.36
C CYS A 25 -0.84 -4.93 49.90
N LEU A 26 -0.92 -3.97 48.98
CA LEU A 26 -0.61 -4.10 47.54
C LEU A 26 0.54 -3.17 47.18
N GLN A 27 1.50 -3.67 46.40
CA GLN A 27 2.58 -2.89 45.84
C GLN A 27 2.32 -2.58 44.37
N LEU A 28 2.39 -1.31 44.00
CA LEU A 28 2.32 -0.82 42.63
C LEU A 28 3.68 -0.27 42.21
N THR A 29 4.27 -0.86 41.17
CA THR A 29 5.52 -0.37 40.60
C THR A 29 5.24 0.63 39.49
N ILE A 30 5.81 1.82 39.59
CA ILE A 30 5.68 2.95 38.68
C ILE A 30 7.11 3.39 38.31
N PRO A 31 7.37 3.95 37.11
CA PRO A 31 8.71 4.38 36.71
C PRO A 31 9.36 5.47 37.60
N GLY A 32 8.62 6.04 38.56
CA GLY A 32 9.13 7.01 39.54
C GLY A 32 9.16 6.49 40.97
N GLY A 33 8.93 5.19 41.20
CA GLY A 33 8.94 4.57 42.52
C GLY A 33 7.83 3.53 42.73
N THR A 34 7.74 3.05 43.96
CA THR A 34 6.73 2.08 44.38
C THR A 34 5.68 2.74 45.26
N VAL A 35 4.41 2.40 45.05
CA VAL A 35 3.29 2.88 45.87
C VAL A 35 2.69 1.69 46.60
N LEU A 36 2.58 1.80 47.92
CA LEU A 36 1.95 0.81 48.77
C LEU A 36 0.52 1.23 49.06
N LEU A 37 -0.43 0.33 48.82
CA LEU A 37 -1.83 0.52 49.15
C LEU A 37 -2.20 -0.48 50.25
N GLN A 38 -2.55 0.02 51.42
CA GLN A 38 -3.06 -0.80 52.51
C GLN A 38 -4.60 -0.83 52.45
N ALA A 39 -5.17 -2.03 52.44
CA ALA A 39 -6.61 -2.22 52.53
C ALA A 39 -7.02 -2.49 53.98
N ALA A 40 -8.29 -2.25 54.29
CA ALA A 40 -8.84 -2.54 55.63
C ALA A 40 -8.96 -4.05 55.92
N ASN A 41 -9.09 -4.89 54.89
CA ASN A 41 -9.18 -6.35 55.02
C ASN A 41 -8.63 -7.07 53.77
N SER A 42 -8.45 -8.39 53.87
CA SER A 42 -7.95 -9.25 52.79
C SER A 42 -8.85 -9.25 51.56
N TYR A 43 -10.17 -9.24 51.77
CA TYR A 43 -11.15 -9.26 50.68
C TYR A 43 -11.03 -8.02 49.79
N LEU A 44 -10.95 -6.84 50.39
CA LEU A 44 -10.80 -5.57 49.68
C LEU A 44 -9.47 -5.51 48.93
N ARG A 45 -8.37 -6.00 49.54
CA ARG A 45 -7.06 -6.12 48.88
C ARG A 45 -7.17 -6.94 47.59
N ASP A 46 -7.80 -8.10 47.65
CA ASP A 46 -7.88 -9.01 46.50
C ASP A 46 -8.84 -8.45 45.43
N GLN A 47 -9.93 -7.80 45.84
CA GLN A 47 -10.80 -7.06 44.92
C GLN A 47 -10.02 -5.96 44.18
N TRP A 48 -9.23 -5.16 44.89
CA TRP A 48 -8.41 -4.10 44.30
C TRP A 48 -7.39 -4.70 43.32
N PHE A 49 -6.68 -5.75 43.72
CA PHE A 49 -5.74 -6.46 42.87
C PHE A 49 -6.37 -6.92 41.55
N HIS A 50 -7.49 -7.65 41.62
CA HIS A 50 -8.17 -8.16 40.43
C HIS A 50 -8.74 -7.05 39.56
N SER A 51 -9.32 -6.00 40.15
CA SER A 51 -9.84 -4.84 39.43
C SER A 51 -8.73 -4.11 38.66
N LEU A 52 -7.59 -3.86 39.30
CA LEU A 52 -6.42 -3.23 38.69
C LEU A 52 -5.84 -4.09 37.55
N GLN A 53 -5.65 -5.39 37.80
CA GLN A 53 -5.20 -6.33 36.78
C GLN A 53 -6.17 -6.39 35.59
N TRP A 54 -7.48 -6.44 35.84
CA TRP A 54 -8.50 -6.44 34.78
C TRP A 54 -8.42 -5.17 33.94
N LYS A 55 -8.35 -4.00 34.57
CA LYS A 55 -8.27 -2.69 33.89
C LYS A 55 -7.01 -2.62 33.02
N ARG A 56 -5.88 -3.13 33.51
CA ARG A 56 -4.62 -3.25 32.77
C ARG A 56 -4.75 -4.17 31.56
N ARG A 57 -5.30 -5.38 31.74
CA ARG A 57 -5.58 -6.33 30.65
C ARG A 57 -6.53 -5.73 29.61
N ARG A 58 -7.59 -5.04 30.03
CA ARG A 58 -8.57 -4.35 29.16
C ARG A 58 -7.90 -3.27 28.32
N ARG A 59 -7.04 -2.43 28.92
CA ARG A 59 -6.25 -1.41 28.20
C ARG A 59 -5.30 -2.03 27.19
N ARG A 60 -4.53 -3.07 27.56
CA ARG A 60 -3.65 -3.82 26.66
C ARG A 60 -4.43 -4.42 25.47
N ARG A 61 -5.57 -5.06 25.73
CA ARG A 61 -6.48 -5.60 24.69
C ARG A 61 -7.00 -4.51 23.75
N ARG A 62 -7.46 -3.37 24.28
CA ARG A 62 -7.89 -2.19 23.49
C ARG A 62 -6.76 -1.66 22.60
N ARG A 63 -5.53 -1.49 23.14
CA ARG A 63 -4.34 -1.07 22.37
C ARG A 63 -4.01 -2.06 21.25
N ARG A 64 -3.99 -3.38 21.54
CA ARG A 64 -3.77 -4.44 20.53
C ARG A 64 -4.83 -4.39 19.42
N ARG A 65 -6.12 -4.26 19.77
CA ARG A 65 -7.23 -4.10 18.80
C ARG A 65 -7.04 -2.87 17.91
N ARG A 66 -6.69 -1.71 18.47
CA ARG A 66 -6.39 -0.48 17.72
C ARG A 66 -5.21 -0.67 16.74
N ARG A 67 -4.10 -1.28 17.19
CA ARG A 67 -2.93 -1.61 16.33
C ARG A 67 -3.32 -2.55 15.18
N ARG A 68 -4.08 -3.62 15.46
CA ARG A 68 -4.59 -4.55 14.44
C ARG A 68 -5.47 -3.83 13.39
N ARG A 69 -6.40 -2.96 13.83
CA ARG A 69 -7.24 -2.14 12.92
C ARG A 69 -6.39 -1.22 12.03
N ARG A 70 -5.38 -0.52 12.58
CA ARG A 70 -4.44 0.33 11.82
C ARG A 70 -3.65 -0.49 10.78
N ARG A 71 -3.11 -1.66 11.15
CA ARG A 71 -2.41 -2.58 10.23
C ARG A 71 -3.32 -3.05 9.08
N ARG A 72 -4.57 -3.46 9.38
CA ARG A 72 -5.56 -3.84 8.36
C ARG A 72 -5.86 -2.69 7.38
N ARG A 73 -6.07 -1.46 7.88
CA ARG A 73 -6.26 -0.26 7.04
C ARG A 73 -5.06 0.01 6.12
N ARG A 74 -3.82 -0.06 6.65
CA ARG A 74 -2.58 0.09 5.85
C ARG A 74 -2.47 -0.97 4.75
N ARG A 75 -2.74 -2.25 5.06
CA ARG A 75 -2.74 -3.35 4.09
C ARG A 75 -3.79 -3.12 2.98
N ARG A 76 -5.02 -2.72 3.33
CA ARG A 76 -6.08 -2.38 2.35
C ARG A 76 -5.66 -1.23 1.43
N ARG A 77 -5.08 -0.14 1.98
CA ARG A 77 -4.55 0.99 1.18
C ARG A 77 -3.44 0.55 0.23
N ARG A 78 -2.47 -0.26 0.68
CA ARG A 78 -1.40 -0.82 -0.17
C ARG A 78 -1.97 -1.67 -1.31
N ARG A 79 -2.93 -2.57 -1.03
CA ARG A 79 -3.63 -3.38 -2.05
C ARG A 79 -4.35 -2.50 -3.08
N ARG A 80 -5.10 -1.48 -2.65
CA ARG A 80 -5.77 -0.51 -3.55
C ARG A 80 -4.76 0.24 -4.44
N ARG A 81 -3.64 0.72 -3.88
CA ARG A 81 -2.56 1.38 -4.65
C ARG A 81 -1.94 0.43 -5.69
N ARG A 82 -1.64 -0.82 -5.33
CA ARG A 82 -1.13 -1.85 -6.26
C ARG A 82 -2.12 -2.12 -7.40
N ARG A 83 -3.42 -2.29 -7.11
CA ARG A 83 -4.47 -2.47 -8.12
C ARG A 83 -4.57 -1.27 -9.08
N ARG A 84 -4.55 -0.03 -8.55
CA ARG A 84 -4.53 1.21 -9.37
C ARG A 84 -3.30 1.28 -10.28
N ARG A 85 -2.09 0.98 -9.77
CA ARG A 85 -0.85 0.92 -10.57
C ARG A 85 -0.94 -0.13 -11.69
N ARG A 86 -1.42 -1.34 -11.40
CA ARG A 86 -1.65 -2.40 -12.41
C ARG A 86 -2.63 -1.95 -13.50
N ARG A 87 -3.77 -1.33 -13.13
CA ARG A 87 -4.74 -0.78 -14.10
C ARG A 87 -4.12 0.31 -14.98
N ARG A 88 -3.35 1.25 -14.41
CA ARG A 88 -2.62 2.29 -15.17
C ARG A 88 -1.61 1.69 -16.15
N ARG A 89 -0.82 0.69 -15.72
CA ARG A 89 0.13 -0.03 -16.60
C ARG A 89 -0.59 -0.74 -17.76
N ARG A 90 -1.70 -1.44 -17.50
CA ARG A 90 -2.53 -2.08 -18.55
C ARG A 90 -3.08 -1.06 -19.55
N ARG A 91 -3.61 0.08 -19.09
CA ARG A 91 -4.08 1.18 -19.96
C ARG A 91 -2.95 1.75 -20.83
N ARG A 92 -1.76 2.00 -20.26
CA ARG A 92 -0.57 2.45 -21.00
C ARG A 92 -0.14 1.43 -22.08
N ARG A 93 -0.09 0.14 -21.75
CA ARG A 93 0.21 -0.94 -22.72
C ARG A 93 -0.80 -0.98 -23.87
N ARG A 94 -2.11 -0.89 -23.58
CA ARG A 94 -3.18 -0.83 -24.61
C ARG A 94 -3.03 0.38 -25.52
N ARG A 95 -2.76 1.59 -24.96
CA ARG A 95 -2.49 2.81 -25.74
C ARG A 95 -1.26 2.66 -26.65
N ARG A 96 -0.15 2.11 -26.16
CA ARG A 96 1.06 1.82 -26.96
C ARG A 96 0.76 0.84 -28.11
N ARG A 97 0.03 -0.25 -27.86
CA ARG A 97 -0.39 -1.21 -28.90
C ARG A 97 -1.26 -0.54 -29.98
N ARG A 98 -2.25 0.29 -29.59
CA ARG A 98 -3.09 1.07 -30.53
C ARG A 98 -2.24 2.02 -31.39
N ARG A 99 -1.31 2.76 -30.79
CA ARG A 99 -0.38 3.66 -31.52
C ARG A 99 0.49 2.88 -32.53
N ARG A 100 1.06 1.73 -32.13
CA ARG A 100 1.83 0.85 -33.04
C ARG A 100 0.99 0.35 -34.21
N ARG A 101 -0.25 -0.11 -33.97
CA ARG A 101 -1.19 -0.53 -35.03
C ARG A 101 -1.51 0.61 -36.00
N ARG A 102 -1.79 1.83 -35.50
CA ARG A 102 -2.02 3.03 -36.34
C ARG A 102 -0.80 3.37 -37.20
N ARG A 103 0.42 3.34 -36.63
CA ARG A 103 1.67 3.57 -37.39
C ARG A 103 1.88 2.53 -38.49
N ARG A 104 1.65 1.24 -38.21
CA ARG A 104 1.71 0.15 -39.22
C ARG A 104 0.70 0.37 -40.35
N ARG A 105 -0.55 0.73 -40.05
CA ARG A 105 -1.58 1.05 -41.05
C ARG A 105 -1.17 2.25 -41.93
N ARG A 106 -0.65 3.33 -41.34
CA ARG A 106 -0.13 4.50 -42.09
C ARG A 106 1.02 4.12 -43.03
N ARG A 107 1.99 3.32 -42.56
CA ARG A 107 3.11 2.82 -43.40
C ARG A 107 2.61 1.97 -44.57
N ARG A 108 1.66 1.05 -44.35
CA ARG A 108 1.03 0.25 -45.41
C ARG A 108 0.32 1.13 -46.45
N ARG A 109 -0.45 2.14 -46.02
CA ARG A 109 -1.09 3.11 -46.93
C ARG A 109 -0.07 3.89 -47.77
N ARG A 110 1.02 4.38 -47.15
CA ARG A 110 2.11 5.07 -47.88
C ARG A 110 2.78 4.16 -48.91
N ARG A 111 3.08 2.90 -48.57
CA ARG A 111 3.64 1.92 -49.53
C ARG A 111 2.70 1.65 -50.71
N ARG A 112 1.40 1.48 -50.45
CA ARG A 112 0.39 1.34 -51.53
C ARG A 112 0.33 2.56 -52.45
N ARG A 113 0.37 3.78 -51.89
CA ARG A 113 0.42 5.02 -52.68
C ARG A 113 1.69 5.13 -53.53
N ARG A 114 2.86 4.77 -52.99
CA ARG A 114 4.13 4.73 -53.75
C ARG A 114 4.09 3.72 -54.90
N ARG A 115 3.57 2.50 -54.65
CA ARG A 115 3.40 1.49 -55.71
C ARG A 115 2.47 1.97 -56.82
N ARG A 116 1.34 2.59 -56.49
CA ARG A 116 0.43 3.20 -57.48
C ARG A 116 1.16 4.26 -58.30
N ARG A 117 1.84 5.23 -57.67
CA ARG A 117 2.61 6.27 -58.38
C ARG A 117 3.72 5.70 -59.28
N SER A 118 4.44 4.66 -58.82
CA SER A 118 5.46 3.98 -59.63
C SER A 118 4.87 3.26 -60.84
N SER A 119 3.67 2.68 -60.71
CA SER A 119 2.95 2.07 -61.83
C SER A 119 2.57 3.11 -62.88
N TYR A 120 2.15 4.31 -62.47
CA TYR A 120 1.87 5.40 -63.41
C TYR A 120 3.13 5.96 -64.07
N CYS A 121 4.28 5.99 -63.38
CA CYS A 121 5.55 6.45 -63.94
C CYS A 121 6.18 5.46 -64.93
N GLY A 122 6.07 4.14 -64.65
CA GLY A 122 6.58 3.09 -65.55
C GLY A 122 5.82 3.00 -66.88
N CYS A 123 4.53 3.32 -66.88
CA CYS A 123 3.76 3.44 -68.13
C CYS A 123 4.15 4.67 -68.97
N CYS A 124 4.60 5.78 -68.35
CA CYS A 124 5.08 6.94 -69.12
C CYS A 124 6.46 6.71 -69.75
N CYS A 125 7.40 6.04 -69.07
CA CYS A 125 8.73 5.77 -69.63
C CYS A 125 8.70 4.76 -70.80
N TYR A 126 7.73 3.85 -70.84
CA TYR A 126 7.55 2.93 -71.98
C TYR A 126 7.04 3.66 -73.23
N PHE A 127 6.24 4.71 -73.06
CA PHE A 127 5.74 5.51 -74.19
C PHE A 127 6.82 6.45 -74.77
N GLU A 128 7.72 7.01 -73.97
CA GLU A 128 8.82 7.85 -74.48
C GLU A 128 9.95 7.04 -75.16
N CYS A 129 10.28 5.83 -74.69
CA CYS A 129 11.29 4.99 -75.36
C CYS A 129 10.81 4.43 -76.71
N LEU A 130 9.52 4.12 -76.86
CA LEU A 130 8.95 3.66 -78.13
C LEU A 130 8.93 4.76 -79.20
N PHE A 131 8.83 6.03 -78.80
CA PHE A 131 8.89 7.15 -79.75
C PHE A 131 10.32 7.45 -80.22
N SER A 132 11.35 7.20 -79.39
CA SER A 132 12.76 7.45 -79.76
C SER A 132 13.38 6.35 -80.63
N LEU A 133 12.93 5.10 -80.50
CA LEU A 133 13.40 3.97 -81.34
C LEU A 133 12.78 3.95 -82.74
N SER A 134 11.68 4.67 -82.96
CA SER A 134 11.09 4.84 -84.30
C SER A 134 11.86 5.84 -85.18
N ALA A 135 12.76 6.66 -84.61
CA ALA A 135 13.44 7.73 -85.35
C ALA A 135 14.79 7.30 -85.97
N ILE A 136 15.30 6.09 -85.68
CA ILE A 136 16.62 5.63 -86.16
C ILE A 136 16.49 4.66 -87.36
N ASN A 137 15.30 4.14 -87.67
CA ASN A 137 15.07 3.24 -88.82
C ASN A 137 14.58 3.95 -90.10
N HIS A 138 14.78 5.26 -90.20
CA HIS A 138 14.58 6.01 -91.44
C HIS A 138 15.92 6.61 -91.87
N HIS A 139 16.83 5.77 -92.36
CA HIS A 139 17.71 6.14 -93.48
C HIS A 139 18.33 4.93 -94.17
#